data_AF-A0A7S1Q0I9-F1
#
_entry.id   AF-A0A7S1Q0I9-F1
#
_cell.length_a   1.000
_cell.length_b   1.000
_cell.length_c   1.000
_cell.angle_alpha   90.00
_cell.angle_beta   90.00
_cell.angle_gamma   90.00
#
_symmetry.space_group_name_H-M   'P 1'
#
loop_
_entity.id
_entity.type
_entity.pdbx_description
1 polymer ?
#
loop_
_entity_poly.entity_id
_entity_poly.type
_entity_poly.pdbx_seq_one_letter_code
_entity_poly.pdbx_strand_id
1 'polypeptide(L)'
;PISGPVESAPPALPSPHVAAPAPRAMPAEKRACGASGGSVDVLDREAFFNRSKAARLKRNPDGPPIAAMYSSLVDGIITDPELMTLPLDDHAIVRGHAIFDTATLIKGRVYRLGPHLDR
;
A
#
# COMPACT_ATOMS: atom_id res chain seq x y z
N PRO A 1 -23.00 -39.46 29.21
CA PRO A 1 -24.25 -38.82 28.78
C PRO A 1 -24.81 -37.93 29.90
N ILE A 2 -24.39 -36.66 29.92
CA ILE A 2 -24.93 -35.64 30.82
C ILE A 2 -25.04 -34.38 29.94
N SER A 3 -26.22 -34.15 29.38
CA SER A 3 -26.52 -32.99 28.54
C SER A 3 -26.76 -31.77 29.42
N GLY A 4 -25.85 -30.79 29.36
CA GLY A 4 -26.11 -29.43 29.84
C GLY A 4 -26.93 -28.62 28.83
N PRO A 5 -27.62 -27.55 29.26
CA PRO A 5 -28.45 -26.73 28.38
C PRO A 5 -27.57 -25.92 27.42
N VAL A 6 -27.90 -25.97 26.13
CA VAL A 6 -27.28 -25.16 25.08
C VAL A 6 -27.82 -23.74 25.24
N GLU A 7 -26.99 -22.84 25.75
CA GLU A 7 -27.27 -21.41 25.81
C GLU A 7 -27.36 -20.87 24.38
N SER A 8 -28.57 -20.48 23.97
CA SER A 8 -28.86 -19.97 22.63
C SER A 8 -28.23 -18.60 22.43
N ALA A 9 -27.27 -18.51 21.50
CA ALA A 9 -26.67 -17.25 21.09
C ALA A 9 -27.74 -16.24 20.60
N PRO A 10 -27.63 -14.95 20.94
CA PRO A 10 -28.57 -13.93 20.47
C PRO A 10 -28.45 -13.74 18.94
N PRO A 11 -29.55 -13.39 18.24
CA PRO A 11 -29.55 -13.23 16.80
C PRO A 11 -28.60 -12.11 16.36
N ALA A 12 -27.75 -12.42 15.37
CA ALA A 12 -26.83 -11.47 14.77
C ALA A 12 -27.60 -10.28 14.17
N LEU A 13 -27.24 -9.07 14.57
CA LEU A 13 -27.74 -7.84 13.94
C LEU A 13 -27.31 -7.82 12.46
N PRO A 14 -28.17 -7.39 11.51
CA PRO A 14 -27.79 -7.29 10.12
C PRO A 14 -26.67 -6.26 9.96
N SER A 15 -25.52 -6.70 9.47
CA SER A 15 -24.40 -5.84 9.10
C SER A 15 -24.86 -4.83 8.04
N PRO A 16 -24.60 -3.52 8.20
CA PRO A 16 -24.74 -2.60 7.09
C PRO A 16 -23.69 -2.98 6.04
N HIS A 17 -24.14 -3.61 4.95
CA HIS A 17 -23.35 -3.75 3.74
C HIS A 17 -23.05 -2.34 3.22
N VAL A 18 -21.90 -1.79 3.63
CA VAL A 18 -21.27 -0.72 2.85
C VAL A 18 -20.80 -1.41 1.58
N ALA A 19 -21.57 -1.23 0.51
CA ALA A 19 -21.20 -1.69 -0.82
C ALA A 19 -19.79 -1.17 -1.13
N ALA A 20 -18.89 -2.09 -1.49
CA ALA A 20 -17.61 -1.69 -2.05
C ALA A 20 -17.89 -0.80 -3.28
N PRO A 21 -17.24 0.36 -3.43
CA PRO A 21 -17.42 1.18 -4.61
C PRO A 21 -17.04 0.35 -5.84
N ALA A 22 -17.93 0.33 -6.83
CA ALA A 22 -17.69 -0.33 -8.11
C ALA A 22 -16.34 0.13 -8.70
N PRO A 23 -15.59 -0.77 -9.37
CA PRO A 23 -14.35 -0.38 -10.02
C PRO A 23 -14.66 0.74 -11.02
N ARG A 24 -14.14 1.94 -10.77
CA ARG A 24 -14.26 3.06 -11.70
C ARG A 24 -13.52 2.66 -12.98
N ALA A 25 -14.26 2.61 -14.09
CA ALA A 25 -13.67 2.53 -15.41
C ALA A 25 -12.72 3.73 -15.57
N MET A 26 -11.42 3.44 -15.67
CA MET A 26 -10.44 4.45 -16.04
C MET A 26 -10.79 4.92 -17.46
N PRO A 27 -10.95 6.22 -17.73
CA PRO A 27 -10.93 6.68 -19.11
C PRO A 27 -9.58 6.27 -19.70
N ALA A 28 -9.62 5.53 -20.80
CA ALA A 28 -8.44 5.20 -21.59
C ALA A 28 -7.93 6.47 -22.27
N GLU A 29 -7.38 7.38 -21.48
CA GLU A 29 -6.62 8.49 -22.02
C GLU A 29 -5.35 7.88 -22.60
N LYS A 30 -5.23 7.94 -23.93
CA LYS A 30 -4.04 7.51 -24.67
C LYS A 30 -2.81 7.98 -23.90
N ARG A 31 -2.01 7.05 -23.40
CA ARG A 31 -0.62 7.35 -23.03
C ARG A 31 0.02 7.87 -24.31
N ALA A 32 0.07 9.19 -24.47
CA ALA A 32 1.00 9.82 -25.37
C ALA A 32 2.38 9.44 -24.82
N CYS A 33 2.94 8.37 -25.39
CA CYS A 33 4.36 8.16 -25.37
C CYS A 33 4.95 9.32 -26.17
N GLY A 34 5.15 10.45 -25.49
CA GLY A 34 6.00 11.52 -25.96
C GLY A 34 7.44 11.00 -25.92
N ALA A 35 7.77 10.12 -26.85
CA ALA A 35 9.15 9.85 -27.22
C ALA A 35 9.64 11.04 -28.04
N SER A 36 9.81 12.19 -27.38
CA SER A 36 10.75 13.20 -27.87
C SER A 36 12.13 12.67 -27.53
N GLY A 37 12.98 12.46 -28.54
CA GLY A 37 14.37 12.03 -28.38
C GLY A 37 15.19 13.10 -27.65
N GLY A 38 15.04 13.16 -26.33
CA GLY A 38 15.71 14.11 -25.46
C GLY A 38 16.97 13.50 -24.88
N SER A 39 18.07 14.25 -24.96
CA SER A 39 19.26 14.01 -24.14
C SER A 39 18.84 13.80 -22.68
N VAL A 40 19.35 12.75 -22.04
CA VAL A 40 19.07 12.47 -20.63
C VAL A 40 19.80 13.49 -19.77
N ASP A 41 19.06 14.29 -19.01
CA ASP A 41 19.65 15.23 -18.04
C ASP A 41 20.39 14.48 -16.93
N VAL A 42 21.60 14.93 -16.57
CA VAL A 42 22.26 14.53 -15.32
C VAL A 42 21.64 15.34 -14.18
N LEU A 43 21.09 14.65 -13.18
CA LEU A 43 20.41 15.28 -12.05
C LEU A 43 21.31 15.29 -10.82
N ASP A 44 21.33 16.43 -10.12
CA ASP A 44 21.84 16.47 -8.76
C ASP A 44 20.82 15.89 -7.77
N ARG A 45 21.20 15.84 -6.49
CA ARG A 45 20.37 15.29 -5.41
C ARG A 45 19.01 16.00 -5.35
N GLU A 46 18.98 17.32 -5.27
CA GLU A 46 17.74 18.07 -5.05
C GLU A 46 16.82 17.98 -6.26
N ALA A 47 17.36 18.10 -7.46
CA ALA A 47 16.64 17.93 -8.71
C ALA A 47 16.01 16.53 -8.80
N PHE A 48 16.73 15.48 -8.37
CA PHE A 48 16.20 14.12 -8.32
C PHE A 48 14.98 14.02 -7.38
N PHE A 49 15.09 14.50 -6.13
CA PHE A 49 14.00 14.44 -5.16
C PHE A 49 12.77 15.25 -5.60
N ASN A 50 12.98 16.42 -6.20
CA ASN A 50 11.89 17.23 -6.73
C ASN A 50 11.18 16.54 -7.89
N ARG A 51 11.95 15.95 -8.82
CA ARG A 51 11.40 15.24 -9.98
C ARG A 51 10.71 13.92 -9.59
N SER A 52 11.26 13.18 -8.62
CA SER A 52 10.67 11.94 -8.11
C SER A 52 9.34 12.21 -7.38
N LYS A 53 9.28 13.27 -6.57
CA LYS A 53 8.05 13.73 -5.92
C LYS A 53 6.96 14.12 -6.90
N ALA A 54 7.30 14.93 -7.91
CA ALA A 54 6.37 15.30 -8.97
C ALA A 54 5.86 14.05 -9.73
N ALA A 55 6.75 13.11 -10.06
CA ALA A 55 6.38 11.87 -10.74
C ALA A 55 5.48 10.95 -9.89
N ARG A 56 5.73 10.88 -8.57
CA ARG A 56 4.88 10.12 -7.64
C ARG A 56 3.48 10.71 -7.57
N LEU A 57 3.36 12.01 -7.33
CA LEU A 57 2.06 12.70 -7.26
C LEU A 57 1.29 12.60 -8.58
N LYS A 58 1.99 12.62 -9.73
CA LYS A 58 1.36 12.41 -11.04
C LYS A 58 0.79 11.00 -11.21
N ARG A 59 1.42 9.96 -10.65
CA ARG A 59 0.95 8.57 -10.78
C ARG A 59 -0.26 8.25 -9.89
N ASN A 60 -0.36 8.90 -8.74
CA ASN A 60 -1.44 8.67 -7.79
C ASN A 60 -1.90 10.00 -7.17
N PRO A 61 -2.58 10.87 -7.95
CA PRO A 61 -2.94 12.22 -7.51
C PRO A 61 -3.94 12.21 -6.36
N ASP A 62 -4.89 11.27 -6.37
CA ASP A 62 -5.94 11.12 -5.35
C ASP A 62 -5.60 10.06 -4.29
N GLY A 63 -4.34 9.59 -4.28
CA GLY A 63 -3.88 8.58 -3.35
C GLY A 63 -3.87 9.08 -1.91
N PRO A 64 -4.12 8.21 -0.91
CA PRO A 64 -3.90 8.59 0.47
C PRO A 64 -2.43 8.96 0.68
N PRO A 65 -2.14 9.98 1.52
CA PRO A 65 -0.77 10.38 1.80
C PRO A 65 -0.04 9.22 2.49
N ILE A 66 1.20 8.99 2.06
CA ILE A 66 2.11 8.06 2.72
C ILE A 66 2.72 8.80 3.90
N ALA A 67 2.34 8.42 5.13
CA ALA A 67 2.75 9.10 6.35
C ALA A 67 4.13 8.66 6.85
N ALA A 68 4.41 7.36 6.79
CA ALA A 68 5.67 6.78 7.20
C ALA A 68 5.84 5.35 6.67
N MET A 69 7.08 4.89 6.60
CA MET A 69 7.45 3.49 6.34
C MET A 69 8.60 3.11 7.27
N TYR A 70 8.55 1.90 7.81
CA TYR A 70 9.72 1.31 8.45
C TYR A 70 10.70 0.80 7.38
N SER A 71 11.96 1.18 7.48
CA SER A 71 13.04 0.73 6.60
C SER A 71 14.01 -0.14 7.38
N SER A 72 14.10 -1.41 6.98
CA SER A 72 15.06 -2.37 7.53
C SER A 72 16.51 -2.06 7.18
N LEU A 73 16.75 -1.27 6.12
CA LEU A 73 18.11 -0.88 5.70
C LEU A 73 18.79 0.04 6.71
N VAL A 74 18.00 0.86 7.40
CA VAL A 74 18.49 1.86 8.37
C VAL A 74 17.94 1.64 9.77
N ASP A 75 17.22 0.54 9.99
CA ASP A 75 16.56 0.19 11.25
C ASP A 75 15.73 1.36 11.83
N GLY A 76 14.90 1.98 10.98
CA GLY A 76 14.27 3.26 11.32
C GLY A 76 12.98 3.57 10.57
N ILE A 77 12.19 4.47 11.15
CA ILE A 77 10.95 4.99 10.53
C ILE A 77 11.30 6.20 9.68
N ILE A 78 11.01 6.11 8.38
CA ILE A 78 11.19 7.16 7.39
C ILE A 78 9.83 7.81 7.12
N THR A 79 9.78 9.13 7.14
CA THR A 79 8.57 9.92 6.87
C THR A 79 8.53 10.48 5.45
N ASP A 80 9.68 10.58 4.78
CA ASP A 80 9.76 11.03 3.39
C ASP A 80 9.59 9.84 2.42
N PRO A 81 8.52 9.79 1.60
CA PRO A 81 8.29 8.71 0.66
C PRO A 81 9.40 8.55 -0.39
N GLU A 82 10.12 9.62 -0.70
CA GLU A 82 11.18 9.61 -1.68
C GLU A 82 12.45 8.91 -1.18
N LEU A 83 12.55 8.68 0.14
CA LEU A 83 13.62 7.90 0.78
C LEU A 83 13.29 6.40 0.87
N MET A 84 12.08 5.99 0.48
CA MET A 84 11.67 4.58 0.48
C MET A 84 12.38 3.85 -0.66
N THR A 85 13.50 3.20 -0.31
CA THR A 85 14.39 2.50 -1.24
C THR A 85 14.41 1.01 -0.94
N LEU A 86 14.55 0.22 -2.01
CA LEU A 86 14.77 -1.22 -1.93
C LEU A 86 16.10 -1.55 -2.61
N PRO A 87 16.88 -2.48 -2.07
CA PRO A 87 18.14 -2.87 -2.69
C PRO A 87 17.87 -3.61 -4.00
N LEU A 88 18.74 -3.41 -4.99
CA LEU A 88 18.54 -3.94 -6.35
C LEU A 88 18.57 -5.48 -6.39
N ASP A 89 19.30 -6.09 -5.48
CA ASP A 89 19.42 -7.53 -5.31
C ASP A 89 18.33 -8.13 -4.41
N ASP A 90 17.32 -7.36 -3.98
CA ASP A 90 16.22 -7.91 -3.20
C ASP A 90 15.44 -8.96 -4.01
N HIS A 91 15.48 -10.21 -3.52
CA HIS A 91 14.78 -11.32 -4.16
C HIS A 91 13.25 -11.14 -4.13
N ALA A 92 12.73 -10.35 -3.19
CA ALA A 92 11.33 -9.97 -3.15
C ALA A 92 10.88 -9.29 -4.45
N ILE A 93 11.74 -8.42 -5.02
CA ILE A 93 11.44 -7.63 -6.20
C ILE A 93 11.90 -8.33 -7.48
N VAL A 94 13.13 -8.83 -7.49
CA VAL A 94 13.74 -9.39 -8.71
C VAL A 94 13.17 -10.76 -9.07
N ARG A 95 12.89 -11.60 -8.07
CA ARG A 95 12.40 -12.98 -8.27
C ARG A 95 10.99 -13.22 -7.74
N GLY A 96 10.38 -12.23 -7.09
CA GLY A 96 9.06 -12.38 -6.48
C GLY A 96 9.06 -13.32 -5.26
N HIS A 97 10.21 -13.52 -4.60
CA HIS A 97 10.30 -14.36 -3.41
C HIS A 97 9.82 -13.61 -2.15
N ALA A 98 8.62 -13.04 -2.22
CA ALA A 98 8.02 -12.27 -1.15
C ALA A 98 6.61 -12.77 -0.86
N ILE A 99 6.22 -12.69 0.41
CA ILE A 99 4.83 -12.79 0.85
C ILE A 99 4.44 -11.41 1.36
N PHE A 100 3.27 -10.92 0.95
CA PHE A 100 2.74 -9.65 1.42
C PHE A 100 1.40 -9.89 2.11
N ASP A 101 1.12 -9.07 3.12
CA ASP A 101 -0.18 -9.02 3.77
C ASP A 101 -0.59 -7.56 4.01
N THR A 102 -1.85 -7.34 4.36
CA THR A 102 -2.41 -6.01 4.59
C THR A 102 -3.39 -6.07 5.76
N ALA A 103 -3.08 -5.32 6.81
CA ALA A 103 -3.96 -5.15 7.96
C ALA A 103 -4.46 -3.70 8.04
N THR A 104 -5.73 -3.53 8.37
CA THR A 104 -6.36 -2.21 8.46
C THR A 104 -6.26 -1.66 9.89
N LEU A 105 -5.74 -0.44 10.04
CA LEU A 105 -5.70 0.30 11.31
C LEU A 105 -6.77 1.40 11.31
N ILE A 106 -7.73 1.33 12.23
CA ILE A 106 -8.80 2.34 12.38
C ILE A 106 -8.86 2.78 13.84
N LYS A 107 -8.80 4.09 14.09
CA LYS A 107 -8.90 4.69 15.44
C LYS A 107 -7.95 4.03 16.46
N GLY A 108 -6.72 3.74 16.06
CA GLY A 108 -5.71 3.11 16.91
C GLY A 108 -5.93 1.62 17.19
N ARG A 109 -6.83 0.95 16.47
CA ARG A 109 -7.09 -0.49 16.60
C ARG A 109 -6.83 -1.20 15.27
N VAL A 110 -6.03 -2.25 15.30
CA VAL A 110 -5.73 -3.09 14.12
C VAL A 110 -6.82 -4.15 13.98
N TYR A 111 -7.42 -4.26 12.80
CA TYR A 111 -8.47 -5.22 12.54
C TYR A 111 -7.89 -6.61 12.26
N ARG A 112 -8.33 -7.61 13.02
CA ARG A 112 -8.04 -9.06 12.83
C ARG A 112 -6.55 -9.42 12.65
N LEU A 113 -5.64 -8.73 13.35
CA LEU A 113 -4.20 -8.96 13.19
C LEU A 113 -3.76 -10.42 13.38
N GLY A 114 -4.30 -11.15 14.36
CA GLY A 114 -3.94 -12.57 14.61
C GLY A 114 -4.09 -13.45 13.35
N PRO A 115 -5.29 -13.55 12.77
CA PRO A 115 -5.51 -14.26 11.50
C PRO A 115 -4.71 -13.77 10.28
N HIS A 116 -4.08 -12.60 10.33
CA HIS A 116 -3.16 -12.11 9.31
C HIS A 116 -1.75 -12.68 9.54
N LEU A 117 -1.31 -12.72 10.80
CA LEU A 117 -0.03 -13.30 11.21
C LEU A 117 0.02 -14.84 11.09
N ASP A 118 -1.11 -15.52 11.24
CA ASP A 118 -1.19 -17.00 11.21
C ASP A 118 -1.21 -17.61 9.78
N ARG A 119 -1.09 -16.79 8.72
CA ARG A 119 -1.21 -17.22 7.31
C ARG A 119 0.04 -17.88 6.74
#